data_AF-A0ABD4R5A4-F1
#
_entry.id   AF-A0ABD4R5A4-F1
#
_cell.length_a   1.000
_cell.length_b   1.000
_cell.length_c   1.000
_cell.angle_alpha   90.00
_cell.angle_beta   90.00
_cell.angle_gamma   90.00
#
_symmetry.space_group_name_H-M   'P 1'
#
loop_
_entity.id
_entity.type
_entity.pdbx_description
1 polymer ?
#
loop_
_entity_poly.entity_id
_entity_poly.type
_entity_poly.pdbx_seq_one_letter_code
_entity_poly.pdbx_strand_id
1 'polypeptide(L)'
;MSWLDNLRVFLFENKDVKIRDEAEEKHIKELQDLPLDFEPKLKTRQVVLHKSENILIYLNPFNELGWELKNIPKHARNALQEFILINSMMNLYLNRTQKKDLSKLLASRLYYCLTATEPYNTDMIFKEAREFVESRKRSIKRRVIETPQFAVYLNDKNNVDWWYHEGIPQYMVDSIEEFEELRELATSTLPKSYKSVFMSKLASALANSFNKTNAESAKNCFKEARKFIQLKAESFLKLKLFFIGTIFSLLTLMVVITCCYYLIEFRVYFMGIGAGVIGAMVSSLQRNNSISLDSYPGEYGLYCESLSRLIIGAVFGCFIVFGTKSEMFLAPFKENIQAIICFCFISGFVERFVPELINGVVKKNE
;
A
#
# COMPACT_ATOMS: atom_id res chain seq x y z
N MET A 1 40.45 -30.14 21.99
CA MET A 1 40.45 -30.89 20.72
C MET A 1 39.17 -31.70 20.67
N SER A 2 38.22 -31.60 19.74
CA SER A 2 37.88 -30.65 18.69
C SER A 2 36.37 -30.88 18.49
N TRP A 3 35.51 -29.95 18.93
CA TRP A 3 34.05 -30.02 18.73
C TRP A 3 33.63 -29.79 17.25
N LEU A 4 34.57 -29.90 16.31
CA LEU A 4 34.38 -29.59 14.89
C LEU A 4 34.39 -30.84 13.98
N ASP A 5 34.64 -32.03 14.51
CA ASP A 5 34.89 -33.22 13.69
C ASP A 5 33.62 -33.93 13.20
N ASN A 6 32.42 -33.41 13.52
CA ASN A 6 31.14 -33.96 13.04
C ASN A 6 30.02 -32.89 12.95
N LEU A 7 30.25 -31.83 12.19
CA LEU A 7 29.18 -30.89 11.82
C LEU A 7 28.34 -31.47 10.66
N ARG A 8 27.39 -32.35 10.99
CA ARG A 8 26.20 -32.58 10.16
C ARG A 8 25.13 -31.56 10.57
N VAL A 9 25.10 -30.40 9.91
CA VAL A 9 24.01 -29.44 10.11
C VAL A 9 22.85 -29.82 9.19
N PHE A 10 21.93 -30.62 9.71
CA PHE A 10 20.59 -30.75 9.13
C PHE A 10 19.76 -29.55 9.61
N LEU A 11 19.50 -28.57 8.74
CA LEU A 11 18.45 -27.59 8.97
C LEU A 11 17.13 -28.15 8.45
N PHE A 12 16.50 -29.01 9.24
CA PHE A 12 15.06 -29.25 9.21
C PHE A 12 14.61 -29.49 10.65
N GLU A 13 14.37 -28.41 11.39
CA GLU A 13 13.53 -28.44 12.58
C GLU A 13 12.25 -27.68 12.23
N ASN A 14 11.25 -28.42 11.75
CA ASN A 14 9.91 -27.92 11.51
C ASN A 14 9.25 -27.68 12.87
N LYS A 15 9.50 -26.50 13.46
CA LYS A 15 8.81 -26.02 14.66
C LYS A 15 7.49 -25.38 14.23
N ASP A 16 6.47 -26.21 14.02
CA ASP A 16 5.06 -25.80 14.05
C ASP A 16 4.14 -27.03 14.15
N VAL A 17 4.29 -27.84 15.20
CA VAL A 17 3.22 -28.74 15.66
C VAL A 17 3.29 -28.82 17.18
N LYS A 18 2.70 -27.83 17.85
CA LYS A 18 2.44 -27.91 19.30
C LYS A 18 1.21 -27.10 19.71
N ILE A 19 0.15 -27.12 18.89
CA ILE A 19 -1.19 -26.67 19.29
C ILE A 19 -2.24 -27.48 18.50
N ARG A 20 -2.45 -28.76 18.86
CA ARG A 20 -3.73 -29.48 18.65
C ARG A 20 -3.75 -30.90 19.23
N ASP A 21 -3.16 -31.10 20.40
CA ASP A 21 -3.47 -32.29 21.19
C ASP A 21 -4.82 -32.05 21.86
N GLU A 22 -5.88 -32.70 21.37
CA GLU A 22 -7.08 -33.16 22.12
C GLU A 22 -8.27 -33.57 21.22
N ALA A 23 -8.21 -33.42 19.89
CA ALA A 23 -9.35 -33.74 19.00
C ALA A 23 -9.16 -34.94 18.03
N GLU A 24 -7.98 -35.57 17.96
CA GLU A 24 -7.67 -36.56 16.92
C GLU A 24 -7.69 -38.03 17.36
N GLU A 25 -8.04 -38.36 18.60
CA GLU A 25 -8.11 -39.77 19.03
C GLU A 25 -9.32 -40.54 18.48
N LYS A 26 -10.31 -39.83 17.90
CA LYS A 26 -11.56 -40.45 17.41
C LYS A 26 -11.58 -40.73 15.90
N HIS A 27 -10.69 -40.11 15.11
CA HIS A 27 -10.63 -40.33 13.65
C HIS A 27 -9.53 -41.31 13.20
N ILE A 28 -8.62 -41.69 14.09
CA ILE A 28 -7.52 -42.62 13.76
C ILE A 28 -8.00 -44.07 13.54
N LYS A 29 -9.21 -44.45 14.02
CA LYS A 29 -9.75 -45.80 13.80
C LYS A 29 -10.43 -46.02 12.44
N GLU A 30 -10.82 -44.96 11.72
CA GLU A 30 -11.52 -45.10 10.42
C GLU A 30 -10.58 -45.07 9.21
N LEU A 31 -9.30 -44.76 9.40
CA LEU A 31 -8.29 -44.71 8.33
C LEU A 31 -7.40 -45.97 8.23
N GLN A 32 -7.63 -46.98 9.06
CA GLN A 32 -6.84 -48.23 9.06
C GLN A 32 -7.22 -49.25 7.97
N ASP A 33 -8.32 -49.02 7.22
CA ASP A 33 -8.83 -49.96 6.20
C ASP A 33 -8.57 -49.53 4.73
N LEU A 34 -7.76 -48.50 4.49
CA LEU A 34 -7.31 -48.16 3.13
C LEU A 34 -5.92 -48.75 2.88
N PRO A 35 -5.70 -49.50 1.78
CA PRO A 35 -4.38 -49.99 1.43
C PRO A 35 -3.49 -48.78 1.08
N LEU A 36 -2.65 -48.39 2.05
CA LEU A 36 -1.59 -47.40 1.87
C LEU A 36 -0.45 -48.02 1.05
N ASP A 37 -0.65 -48.08 -0.26
CA ASP A 37 0.46 -48.22 -1.20
C ASP A 37 1.05 -46.82 -1.44
N PHE A 38 1.73 -46.30 -0.41
CA PHE A 38 2.51 -45.06 -0.49
C PHE A 38 3.96 -45.40 -0.16
N GLU A 39 4.68 -45.98 -1.13
CA GLU A 39 6.13 -45.90 -1.12
C GLU A 39 6.52 -44.41 -1.18
N PRO A 40 7.22 -43.83 -0.18
CA PRO A 40 7.73 -42.48 -0.30
C PRO A 40 9.00 -42.51 -1.16
N LYS A 41 8.84 -42.70 -2.48
CA LYS A 41 9.91 -42.42 -3.46
C LYS A 41 9.93 -40.94 -3.82
N LEU A 42 10.08 -40.06 -2.83
CA LEU A 42 10.63 -38.72 -3.08
C LEU A 42 12.15 -38.85 -3.17
N LYS A 43 12.64 -39.40 -4.29
CA LYS A 43 14.01 -39.11 -4.76
C LYS A 43 14.04 -37.62 -5.11
N THR A 44 14.23 -36.77 -4.12
CA THR A 44 14.54 -35.35 -4.33
C THR A 44 15.82 -35.28 -5.14
N ARG A 45 15.72 -34.83 -6.41
CA ARG A 45 16.87 -34.62 -7.30
C ARG A 45 17.78 -33.54 -6.69
N GLN A 46 18.79 -33.95 -5.94
CA GLN A 46 19.90 -33.09 -5.55
C GLN A 46 20.86 -32.95 -6.74
N VAL A 47 21.24 -31.71 -7.05
CA VAL A 47 22.24 -31.47 -8.10
C VAL A 47 23.61 -31.45 -7.44
N VAL A 48 24.40 -32.49 -7.66
CA VAL A 48 25.78 -32.57 -7.16
C VAL A 48 26.64 -31.61 -8.00
N LEU A 49 27.27 -30.64 -7.33
CA LEU A 49 28.16 -29.68 -7.99
C LEU A 49 29.60 -30.18 -8.01
N HIS A 50 30.09 -30.70 -6.88
CA HIS A 50 31.43 -31.25 -6.75
C HIS A 50 31.43 -32.49 -5.86
N LYS A 51 32.20 -33.52 -6.25
CA LYS A 51 32.35 -34.77 -5.51
C LYS A 51 33.81 -35.21 -5.50
N SER A 52 34.36 -35.42 -4.31
CA SER A 52 35.67 -36.04 -4.05
C SER A 52 35.54 -37.00 -2.87
N GLU A 53 36.54 -37.85 -2.59
CA GLU A 53 36.50 -38.89 -1.55
C GLU A 53 36.12 -38.37 -0.15
N ASN A 54 36.43 -37.10 0.10
CA ASN A 54 36.26 -36.42 1.39
C ASN A 54 35.34 -35.18 1.34
N ILE A 55 34.81 -34.81 0.17
CA ILE A 55 34.04 -33.57 -0.05
C ILE A 55 32.83 -33.85 -0.95
N LEU A 56 31.64 -33.49 -0.48
CA LEU A 56 30.42 -33.44 -1.28
C LEU A 56 29.83 -32.03 -1.20
N ILE A 57 29.63 -31.36 -2.33
CA ILE A 57 28.90 -30.08 -2.40
C ILE A 57 27.72 -30.27 -3.36
N TYR A 58 26.52 -30.00 -2.87
CA TYR A 58 25.28 -30.21 -3.62
C TYR A 58 24.33 -29.00 -3.49
N LEU A 59 23.40 -28.90 -4.43
CA LEU A 59 22.28 -27.98 -4.36
C LEU A 59 21.02 -28.74 -3.97
N ASN A 60 20.35 -28.24 -2.94
CA ASN A 60 19.01 -28.69 -2.59
C ASN A 60 17.96 -28.21 -3.60
N PRO A 61 16.75 -28.79 -3.59
CA PRO A 61 15.63 -28.34 -4.43
C PRO A 61 15.24 -26.86 -4.22
N PHE A 62 15.75 -26.19 -3.18
CA PHE A 62 15.58 -24.76 -2.91
C PHE A 62 16.72 -23.87 -3.44
N ASN A 63 17.66 -24.44 -4.21
CA ASN A 63 18.93 -23.81 -4.64
C ASN A 63 19.83 -23.36 -3.48
N GLU A 64 19.61 -23.92 -2.30
CA GLU A 64 20.47 -23.74 -1.14
C GLU A 64 21.68 -24.67 -1.26
N LEU A 65 22.85 -24.14 -0.91
CA LEU A 65 24.07 -24.93 -0.93
C LEU A 65 24.14 -25.84 0.30
N GLY A 66 24.23 -27.14 0.06
CA GLY A 66 24.57 -28.14 1.06
C GLY A 66 25.99 -28.66 0.85
N TRP A 67 26.68 -28.99 1.94
CA TRP A 67 28.02 -29.59 1.86
C TRP A 67 28.21 -30.64 2.95
N GLU A 68 28.94 -31.70 2.63
CA GLU A 68 29.41 -32.72 3.57
C GLU A 68 30.94 -32.83 3.46
N LEU A 69 31.62 -32.69 4.59
CA LEU A 69 33.08 -32.73 4.69
C LEU A 69 33.46 -33.79 5.74
N LYS A 70 34.30 -34.76 5.36
CA LYS A 70 34.80 -35.78 6.31
C LYS A 70 35.96 -35.27 7.17
N ASN A 71 36.79 -34.36 6.64
CA ASN A 71 37.92 -33.78 7.35
C ASN A 71 38.20 -32.37 6.81
N ILE A 72 38.44 -31.40 7.69
CA ILE A 72 38.67 -30.00 7.33
C ILE A 72 40.17 -29.71 7.38
N PRO A 73 40.83 -29.39 6.24
CA PRO A 73 42.23 -28.99 6.23
C PRO A 73 42.47 -27.71 7.06
N LYS A 74 43.56 -27.66 7.84
CA LYS A 74 43.86 -26.49 8.71
C LYS A 74 43.97 -25.18 7.93
N HIS A 75 44.48 -25.20 6.70
CA HIS A 75 44.59 -24.03 5.83
C HIS A 75 43.22 -23.53 5.31
N ALA A 76 42.22 -24.42 5.23
CA ALA A 76 40.89 -24.11 4.69
C ALA A 76 39.90 -23.55 5.72
N ARG A 77 40.28 -23.45 7.00
CA ARG A 77 39.38 -22.97 8.06
C ARG A 77 38.90 -21.53 7.85
N ASN A 78 39.79 -20.63 7.46
CA ASN A 78 39.43 -19.22 7.21
C ASN A 78 38.51 -19.07 5.99
N ALA A 79 38.79 -19.84 4.93
CA ALA A 79 37.94 -19.89 3.74
C ALA A 79 36.54 -20.46 4.04
N LEU A 80 36.45 -21.44 4.93
CA LEU A 80 35.16 -22.01 5.35
C LEU A 80 34.33 -21.00 6.16
N GLN A 81 34.94 -20.20 7.03
CA GLN A 81 34.25 -19.15 7.78
C GLN A 81 33.69 -18.07 6.86
N GLU A 82 34.50 -17.58 5.92
CA GLU A 82 34.06 -16.61 4.90
C GLU A 82 32.95 -17.17 4.02
N PHE A 83 33.09 -18.43 3.60
CA PHE A 83 32.06 -19.12 2.84
C PHE A 83 30.73 -19.21 3.62
N ILE A 84 30.75 -19.56 4.91
CA ILE A 84 29.54 -19.62 5.76
C ILE A 84 28.91 -18.23 5.86
N LEU A 85 29.71 -17.19 6.09
CA LEU A 85 29.24 -15.82 6.20
C LEU A 85 28.54 -15.35 4.92
N ILE A 86 29.16 -15.58 3.75
CA ILE A 86 28.56 -15.22 2.46
C ILE A 86 27.34 -16.08 2.14
N ASN A 87 27.34 -17.37 2.49
CA ASN A 87 26.19 -18.26 2.32
C ASN A 87 24.99 -17.79 3.17
N SER A 88 25.23 -17.35 4.41
CA SER A 88 24.21 -16.74 5.26
C SER A 88 23.66 -15.44 4.67
N MET A 89 24.53 -14.55 4.20
CA MET A 89 24.08 -13.29 3.58
C MET A 89 23.34 -13.52 2.26
N MET A 90 23.79 -14.48 1.44
CA MET A 90 23.10 -14.93 0.24
C MET A 90 21.68 -15.41 0.56
N ASN A 91 21.52 -16.21 1.62
CA ASN A 91 20.22 -16.71 2.04
C ASN A 91 19.26 -15.61 2.52
N LEU A 92 19.82 -14.52 3.04
CA LEU A 92 19.06 -13.36 3.54
C LEU A 92 18.69 -12.35 2.45
N TYR A 93 19.60 -12.07 1.52
CA TYR A 93 19.45 -10.91 0.62
C TYR A 93 19.16 -11.26 -0.84
N LEU A 94 19.49 -12.48 -1.28
CA LEU A 94 19.40 -12.84 -2.70
C LEU A 94 18.13 -13.62 -3.02
N ASN A 95 17.62 -13.43 -4.24
CA ASN A 95 16.52 -14.22 -4.75
C ASN A 95 17.00 -15.61 -5.25
N ARG A 96 16.09 -16.55 -5.49
CA ARG A 96 16.42 -17.95 -5.80
C ARG A 96 17.27 -18.15 -7.07
N THR A 97 17.10 -17.32 -8.10
CA THR A 97 17.90 -17.37 -9.33
C THR A 97 19.33 -16.88 -9.06
N GLN A 98 19.45 -15.77 -8.33
CA GLN A 98 20.74 -15.22 -7.89
C GLN A 98 21.46 -16.16 -6.93
N LYS A 99 20.72 -16.82 -6.02
CA LYS A 99 21.24 -17.87 -5.15
C LYS A 99 21.81 -19.02 -5.98
N LYS A 100 21.16 -19.45 -7.07
CA LYS A 100 21.68 -20.53 -7.91
C LYS A 100 23.04 -20.19 -8.52
N ASP A 101 23.18 -18.99 -9.09
CA ASP A 101 24.42 -18.57 -9.75
C ASP A 101 25.53 -18.30 -8.73
N LEU A 102 25.20 -17.62 -7.63
CA LEU A 102 26.15 -17.38 -6.55
C LEU A 102 26.54 -18.67 -5.82
N SER A 103 25.61 -19.60 -5.60
CA SER A 103 25.91 -20.91 -5.01
C SER A 103 26.87 -21.72 -5.87
N LYS A 104 26.75 -21.67 -7.20
CA LYS A 104 27.73 -22.30 -8.10
C LYS A 104 29.11 -21.65 -7.97
N LEU A 105 29.16 -20.32 -7.96
CA LEU A 105 30.39 -19.56 -7.76
C LEU A 105 31.03 -19.92 -6.41
N LEU A 106 30.28 -19.82 -5.31
CA LEU A 106 30.72 -20.14 -3.96
C LEU A 106 31.17 -21.60 -3.82
N ALA A 107 30.45 -22.55 -4.43
CA ALA A 107 30.82 -23.97 -4.44
C ALA A 107 32.18 -24.19 -5.12
N SER A 108 32.40 -23.54 -6.27
CA SER A 108 33.67 -23.65 -7.00
C SER A 108 34.84 -23.04 -6.23
N ARG A 109 34.63 -21.88 -5.59
CA ARG A 109 35.64 -21.20 -4.77
C ARG A 109 35.97 -21.99 -3.50
N LEU A 110 34.95 -22.55 -2.83
CA LEU A 110 35.14 -23.40 -1.67
C LEU A 110 35.88 -24.69 -2.04
N TYR A 111 35.52 -25.33 -3.16
CA TYR A 111 36.20 -26.53 -3.64
C TYR A 111 37.68 -26.26 -3.94
N TYR A 112 38.01 -25.14 -4.57
CA TYR A 112 39.38 -24.70 -4.78
C TYR A 112 40.15 -24.54 -3.46
N CYS A 113 39.59 -23.82 -2.47
CA CYS A 113 40.23 -23.64 -1.17
C CYS A 113 40.43 -24.95 -0.39
N LEU A 114 39.57 -25.94 -0.58
CA LEU A 114 39.66 -27.25 0.08
C LEU A 114 40.68 -28.20 -0.59
N THR A 115 41.08 -27.91 -1.83
CA THR A 115 41.98 -28.76 -2.64
C THR A 115 43.33 -28.10 -2.95
N ALA A 116 43.47 -26.80 -2.68
CA ALA A 116 44.69 -26.05 -2.93
C ALA A 116 45.87 -26.54 -2.07
N THR A 117 47.00 -26.78 -2.72
CA THR A 117 48.28 -27.12 -2.09
C THR A 117 49.16 -25.89 -1.83
N GLU A 118 48.87 -24.77 -2.50
CA GLU A 118 49.60 -23.50 -2.40
C GLU A 118 48.90 -22.50 -1.47
N PRO A 119 49.65 -21.56 -0.84
CA PRO A 119 49.05 -20.51 -0.02
C PRO A 119 48.19 -19.58 -0.89
N TYR A 120 46.94 -19.41 -0.51
CA TYR A 120 45.99 -18.55 -1.20
C TYR A 120 45.45 -17.43 -0.30
N ASN A 121 45.03 -16.33 -0.91
CA ASN A 121 44.38 -15.23 -0.20
C ASN A 121 42.85 -15.40 -0.24
N THR A 122 42.27 -15.70 0.92
CA THR A 122 40.82 -15.88 1.10
C THR A 122 40.01 -14.66 0.64
N ASP A 123 40.44 -13.44 0.96
CA ASP A 123 39.69 -12.23 0.61
C ASP A 123 39.60 -12.02 -0.90
N MET A 124 40.67 -12.35 -1.63
CA MET A 124 40.69 -12.23 -3.08
C MET A 124 39.79 -13.26 -3.77
N ILE A 125 39.74 -14.48 -3.23
CA ILE A 125 38.93 -15.59 -3.78
C ILE A 125 37.43 -15.31 -3.64
N PHE A 126 37.01 -14.71 -2.52
CA PHE A 126 35.60 -14.45 -2.22
C PHE A 126 35.13 -13.03 -2.56
N LYS A 127 36.02 -12.12 -2.99
CA LYS A 127 35.70 -10.72 -3.32
C LYS A 127 34.51 -10.56 -4.25
N GLU A 128 34.50 -11.28 -5.36
CA GLU A 128 33.43 -11.24 -6.37
C GLU A 128 32.07 -11.67 -5.79
N ALA A 129 32.07 -12.73 -4.97
CA ALA A 129 30.88 -13.20 -4.28
C ALA A 129 30.39 -12.19 -3.22
N ARG A 130 31.32 -11.54 -2.50
CA ARG A 130 31.01 -10.52 -1.50
C ARG A 130 30.40 -9.27 -2.15
N GLU A 131 31.02 -8.73 -3.19
CA GLU A 131 30.51 -7.57 -3.93
C GLU A 131 29.15 -7.85 -4.59
N PHE A 132 28.92 -9.08 -5.07
CA PHE A 132 27.63 -9.50 -5.62
C PHE A 132 26.51 -9.48 -4.57
N VAL A 133 26.79 -9.92 -3.34
CA VAL A 133 25.84 -9.87 -2.23
C VAL A 133 25.63 -8.44 -1.73
N GLU A 134 26.71 -7.67 -1.58
CA GLU A 134 26.67 -6.29 -1.08
C GLU A 134 25.92 -5.34 -2.03
N SER A 135 26.14 -5.45 -3.34
CA SER A 135 25.42 -4.65 -4.35
C SER A 135 23.91 -4.93 -4.37
N ARG A 136 23.49 -6.11 -3.91
CA ARG A 136 22.10 -6.58 -3.89
C ARG A 136 21.50 -6.62 -2.50
N LYS A 137 22.20 -6.08 -1.50
CA LYS A 137 21.73 -5.81 -0.13
C LYS A 137 20.66 -4.71 -0.10
N ARG A 138 19.75 -4.65 -1.08
CA ARG A 138 18.50 -3.87 -1.02
C ARG A 138 17.51 -4.61 -0.11
N SER A 139 17.87 -4.60 1.16
CA SER A 139 17.00 -4.54 2.33
C SER A 139 15.57 -5.06 2.15
N ILE A 140 15.42 -6.38 2.21
CA ILE A 140 14.14 -7.04 2.30
C ILE A 140 13.60 -6.81 3.72
N LYS A 141 12.58 -5.96 3.85
CA LYS A 141 11.93 -5.67 5.13
C LYS A 141 11.05 -6.83 5.59
N ARG A 142 10.28 -7.41 4.66
CA ARG A 142 9.36 -8.51 4.94
C ARG A 142 9.11 -9.35 3.71
N ARG A 143 9.27 -10.67 3.82
CA ARG A 143 8.82 -11.62 2.79
C ARG A 143 7.33 -11.90 2.98
N VAL A 144 6.56 -11.83 1.90
CA VAL A 144 5.12 -12.14 1.92
C VAL A 144 4.89 -13.60 1.54
N ILE A 145 5.52 -14.06 0.46
CA ILE A 145 5.52 -15.47 0.05
C ILE A 145 6.79 -15.77 -0.75
N GLU A 146 7.30 -17.00 -0.60
CA GLU A 146 8.43 -17.54 -1.36
C GLU A 146 8.06 -18.95 -1.81
N THR A 147 7.89 -19.15 -3.11
CA THR A 147 7.63 -20.46 -3.74
C THR A 147 8.75 -20.79 -4.72
N PRO A 148 8.83 -22.04 -5.22
CA PRO A 148 9.80 -22.38 -6.26
C PRO A 148 9.67 -21.60 -7.56
N GLN A 149 8.45 -21.13 -7.87
CA GLN A 149 8.13 -20.44 -9.10
C GLN A 149 8.16 -18.92 -8.97
N PHE A 150 7.87 -18.35 -7.79
CA PHE A 150 7.82 -16.90 -7.61
C PHE A 150 8.08 -16.49 -6.17
N ALA A 151 8.43 -15.22 -5.95
CA ALA A 151 8.37 -14.63 -4.62
C ALA A 151 7.88 -13.18 -4.67
N VAL A 152 7.22 -12.78 -3.58
CA VAL A 152 6.74 -11.41 -3.36
C VAL A 152 7.24 -10.93 -2.00
N TYR A 153 7.83 -9.74 -1.97
CA TYR A 153 8.44 -9.17 -0.78
C TYR A 153 8.24 -7.66 -0.71
N LEU A 154 8.36 -7.13 0.51
CA LEU A 154 8.34 -5.71 0.81
C LEU A 154 9.77 -5.24 1.09
N ASN A 155 10.16 -4.17 0.42
CA ASN A 155 11.44 -3.49 0.62
C ASN A 155 11.37 -2.56 1.85
N ASP A 156 12.51 -2.06 2.34
CA ASP A 156 12.59 -1.08 3.44
C ASP A 156 11.79 0.19 3.20
N LYS A 157 11.62 0.55 1.92
CA LYS A 157 10.78 1.68 1.49
C LYS A 157 9.28 1.36 1.50
N ASN A 158 8.87 0.19 2.02
CA ASN A 158 7.52 -0.38 1.96
C ASN A 158 6.97 -0.52 0.52
N ASN A 159 7.84 -0.64 -0.48
CA ASN A 159 7.41 -0.95 -1.85
C ASN A 159 7.32 -2.47 -2.02
N VAL A 160 6.43 -2.90 -2.91
CA VAL A 160 6.28 -4.31 -3.28
C VAL A 160 7.21 -4.62 -4.44
N ASP A 161 8.12 -5.55 -4.22
CA ASP A 161 9.02 -6.12 -5.22
C ASP A 161 8.67 -7.61 -5.40
N TRP A 162 8.76 -8.11 -6.63
CA TRP A 162 8.41 -9.49 -6.95
C TRP A 162 9.31 -10.06 -8.06
N TRP A 163 9.39 -11.38 -8.15
CA TRP A 163 10.04 -12.09 -9.26
C TRP A 163 9.33 -13.41 -9.56
N TYR A 164 9.43 -13.85 -10.81
CA TYR A 164 8.90 -15.11 -11.32
C TYR A 164 10.02 -15.87 -12.07
N HIS A 165 10.13 -17.19 -11.88
CA HIS A 165 11.28 -18.00 -12.29
C HIS A 165 11.28 -18.31 -13.80
N GLU A 166 10.15 -18.76 -14.31
CA GLU A 166 9.93 -19.07 -15.73
C GLU A 166 9.10 -17.93 -16.34
N GLY A 167 9.15 -17.71 -17.66
CA GLY A 167 8.44 -16.58 -18.28
C GLY A 167 7.00 -16.42 -17.76
N ILE A 168 6.59 -15.19 -17.48
CA ILE A 168 5.29 -14.87 -16.87
C ILE A 168 4.18 -15.51 -17.71
N PRO A 169 3.28 -16.31 -17.11
CA PRO A 169 2.17 -16.91 -17.85
C PRO A 169 1.27 -15.83 -18.45
N GLN A 170 0.78 -16.04 -19.68
CA GLN A 170 0.02 -15.01 -20.42
C GLN A 170 -1.27 -14.58 -19.71
N TYR A 171 -1.92 -15.49 -18.96
CA TYR A 171 -3.11 -15.18 -18.15
C TYR A 171 -2.84 -14.27 -16.95
N MET A 172 -1.57 -14.07 -16.59
CA MET A 172 -1.13 -13.28 -15.43
C MET A 172 -0.74 -11.85 -15.80
N VAL A 173 -0.51 -11.57 -17.09
CA VAL A 173 -0.11 -10.25 -17.59
C VAL A 173 -1.10 -9.18 -17.15
N ASP A 174 -2.40 -9.39 -17.36
CA ASP A 174 -3.43 -8.44 -16.94
C ASP A 174 -3.45 -8.19 -15.41
N SER A 175 -3.09 -9.19 -14.60
CA SER A 175 -3.06 -9.06 -13.14
C SER A 175 -1.83 -8.27 -12.67
N ILE A 176 -0.75 -8.32 -13.44
CA ILE A 176 0.46 -7.53 -13.20
C ILE A 176 0.23 -6.09 -13.64
N GLU A 177 -0.42 -5.88 -14.79
CA GLU A 177 -0.86 -4.54 -15.22
C GLU A 177 -1.76 -3.90 -14.16
N GLU A 178 -2.76 -4.61 -13.66
CA GLU A 178 -3.63 -4.11 -12.58
C GLU A 178 -2.84 -3.82 -11.29
N PHE A 179 -1.84 -4.64 -10.95
CA PHE A 179 -0.95 -4.37 -9.82
C PHE A 179 -0.17 -3.06 -10.02
N GLU A 180 0.38 -2.83 -11.21
CA GLU A 180 1.14 -1.63 -11.54
C GLU A 180 0.27 -0.38 -11.51
N GLU A 181 -0.91 -0.44 -12.13
CA GLU A 181 -1.90 0.65 -12.10
C GLU A 181 -2.28 1.03 -10.66
N LEU A 182 -2.60 0.05 -9.82
CA LEU A 182 -2.95 0.29 -8.42
C LEU A 182 -1.76 0.82 -7.61
N ARG A 183 -0.53 0.39 -7.92
CA ARG A 183 0.70 0.86 -7.27
C ARG A 183 0.98 2.32 -7.60
N GLU A 184 0.82 2.70 -8.86
CA GLU A 184 0.97 4.08 -9.32
C GLU A 184 -0.12 4.98 -8.74
N LEU A 185 -1.38 4.55 -8.83
CA LEU A 185 -2.52 5.28 -8.27
C LEU A 185 -2.36 5.51 -6.76
N ALA A 186 -1.93 4.50 -6.02
CA ALA A 186 -1.67 4.66 -4.58
C ALA A 186 -0.51 5.61 -4.30
N THR A 187 0.51 5.65 -5.16
CA THR A 187 1.67 6.53 -4.98
C THR A 187 1.31 7.99 -5.25
N SER A 188 0.38 8.26 -6.17
CA SER A 188 -0.08 9.61 -6.48
C SER A 188 -1.17 10.12 -5.53
N THR A 189 -2.09 9.25 -5.08
CA THR A 189 -3.27 9.67 -4.30
C THR A 189 -3.12 9.55 -2.78
N LEU A 190 -2.38 8.56 -2.27
CA LEU A 190 -2.39 8.25 -0.83
C LEU A 190 -1.25 8.96 -0.07
N PRO A 191 -1.51 9.47 1.14
CA PRO A 191 -0.48 9.95 2.05
C PRO A 191 0.52 8.84 2.44
N LYS A 192 1.76 9.24 2.77
CA LYS A 192 2.85 8.32 3.17
C LYS A 192 2.48 7.36 4.31
N SER A 193 1.61 7.78 5.23
CA SER A 193 1.14 6.97 6.36
C SER A 193 0.32 5.75 5.94
N TYR A 194 -0.55 5.90 4.95
CA TYR A 194 -1.41 4.82 4.44
C TYR A 194 -0.72 3.97 3.37
N LYS A 195 0.33 4.51 2.74
CA LYS A 195 1.09 3.80 1.70
C LYS A 195 1.63 2.45 2.19
N SER A 196 2.16 2.37 3.41
CA SER A 196 2.70 1.12 3.94
C SER A 196 1.65 0.02 4.11
N VAL A 197 0.48 0.39 4.65
CA VAL A 197 -0.65 -0.54 4.85
C VAL A 197 -1.22 -0.98 3.51
N PHE A 198 -1.37 -0.05 2.57
CA PHE A 198 -1.82 -0.35 1.22
C PHE A 198 -0.85 -1.29 0.49
N MET A 199 0.45 -1.00 0.50
CA MET A 199 1.46 -1.84 -0.15
C MET A 199 1.50 -3.25 0.45
N SER A 200 1.26 -3.40 1.76
CA SER A 200 1.12 -4.73 2.36
C SER A 200 -0.10 -5.48 1.82
N LYS A 201 -1.25 -4.82 1.65
CA LYS A 201 -2.46 -5.42 1.06
C LYS A 201 -2.25 -5.78 -0.41
N LEU A 202 -1.60 -4.89 -1.16
CA LEU A 202 -1.26 -5.10 -2.56
C LEU A 202 -0.29 -6.28 -2.74
N ALA A 203 0.71 -6.40 -1.87
CA ALA A 203 1.63 -7.55 -1.88
C ALA A 203 0.92 -8.88 -1.61
N SER A 204 -0.04 -8.90 -0.67
CA SER A 204 -0.87 -10.09 -0.42
C SER A 204 -1.79 -10.41 -1.59
N ALA A 205 -2.38 -9.40 -2.25
CA ALA A 205 -3.20 -9.58 -3.43
C ALA A 205 -2.40 -10.18 -4.60
N LEU A 206 -1.17 -9.69 -4.82
CA LEU A 206 -0.26 -10.22 -5.83
C LEU A 206 0.21 -11.64 -5.50
N ALA A 207 0.55 -11.92 -4.24
CA ALA A 207 0.88 -13.27 -3.79
C ALA A 207 -0.28 -14.26 -4.03
N ASN A 208 -1.51 -13.82 -3.78
CA ASN A 208 -2.69 -14.63 -4.02
C ASN A 208 -3.00 -14.80 -5.51
N SER A 209 -2.81 -13.78 -6.34
CA SER A 209 -3.03 -13.87 -7.79
C SER A 209 -2.06 -14.86 -8.44
N PHE A 210 -0.81 -14.90 -7.97
CA PHE A 210 0.20 -15.86 -8.43
C PHE A 210 -0.12 -17.33 -8.10
N ASN A 211 -0.96 -17.57 -7.09
CA ASN A 211 -1.45 -18.91 -6.74
C ASN A 211 -2.73 -19.33 -7.50
N LYS A 212 -3.29 -18.49 -8.38
CA LYS A 212 -4.51 -18.80 -9.15
C LYS A 212 -4.16 -19.23 -10.57
N THR A 213 -4.97 -20.14 -11.10
CA THR A 213 -4.84 -20.70 -12.46
C THR A 213 -5.67 -19.95 -13.51
N ASN A 214 -6.62 -19.11 -13.09
CA ASN A 214 -7.57 -18.43 -13.98
C ASN A 214 -7.39 -16.91 -13.91
N ALA A 215 -7.39 -16.24 -15.08
CA ALA A 215 -7.20 -14.79 -15.20
C ALA A 215 -8.22 -13.97 -14.39
N GLU A 216 -9.50 -14.35 -14.42
CA GLU A 216 -10.56 -13.63 -13.71
C GLU A 216 -10.47 -13.78 -12.19
N SER A 217 -10.06 -14.97 -11.72
CA SER A 217 -9.81 -15.21 -10.30
C SER A 217 -8.58 -14.45 -9.79
N ALA A 218 -7.57 -14.29 -10.64
CA ALA A 218 -6.37 -13.50 -10.34
C ALA A 218 -6.70 -12.00 -10.22
N LYS A 219 -7.50 -11.43 -11.14
CA LYS A 219 -8.00 -10.04 -11.04
C LYS A 219 -8.86 -9.80 -9.80
N ASN A 220 -9.75 -10.74 -9.47
CA ASN A 220 -10.62 -10.61 -8.30
C ASN A 220 -9.86 -10.49 -6.96
N CYS A 221 -8.60 -10.93 -6.89
CA CYS A 221 -7.75 -10.77 -5.71
C CYS A 221 -7.43 -9.28 -5.42
N PHE A 222 -7.50 -8.39 -6.42
CA PHE A 222 -7.25 -6.95 -6.28
C PHE A 222 -8.50 -6.15 -5.90
N LYS A 223 -9.70 -6.76 -5.87
CA LYS A 223 -10.97 -6.06 -5.57
C LYS A 223 -10.93 -5.34 -4.22
N GLU A 224 -10.37 -5.96 -3.20
CA GLU A 224 -10.23 -5.35 -1.87
C GLU A 224 -9.22 -4.20 -1.85
N ALA A 225 -8.11 -4.34 -2.58
CA ALA A 225 -7.09 -3.30 -2.71
C ALA A 225 -7.65 -2.07 -3.46
N ARG A 226 -8.41 -2.30 -4.53
CA ARG A 226 -9.13 -1.27 -5.29
C ARG A 226 -10.12 -0.53 -4.39
N LYS A 227 -10.99 -1.26 -3.69
CA LYS A 227 -11.96 -0.68 -2.76
C LYS A 227 -11.28 0.13 -1.65
N PHE A 228 -10.13 -0.34 -1.15
CA PHE A 228 -9.35 0.38 -0.14
C PHE A 228 -8.82 1.72 -0.65
N ILE A 229 -8.20 1.77 -1.84
CA ILE A 229 -7.73 3.03 -2.43
C ILE A 229 -8.89 3.97 -2.64
N GLN A 230 -9.98 3.48 -3.25
CA GLN A 230 -11.13 4.31 -3.60
C GLN A 230 -11.75 4.98 -2.37
N LEU A 231 -12.03 4.21 -1.32
CA LEU A 231 -12.58 4.74 -0.07
C LEU A 231 -11.63 5.71 0.65
N LYS A 232 -10.32 5.45 0.61
CA LYS A 232 -9.33 6.29 1.29
C LYS A 232 -9.01 7.57 0.52
N ALA A 233 -8.91 7.50 -0.80
CA ALA A 233 -8.78 8.66 -1.66
C ALA A 233 -10.00 9.58 -1.52
N GLU A 234 -11.21 9.01 -1.53
CA GLU A 234 -12.46 9.74 -1.31
C GLU A 234 -12.48 10.45 0.05
N SER A 235 -12.15 9.72 1.12
CA SER A 235 -12.08 10.27 2.47
C SER A 235 -11.09 11.43 2.57
N PHE A 236 -9.94 11.31 1.93
CA PHE A 236 -8.90 12.33 1.94
C PHE A 236 -9.30 13.59 1.15
N LEU A 237 -9.95 13.41 0.01
CA LEU A 237 -10.46 14.51 -0.80
C LEU A 237 -11.56 15.28 -0.06
N LYS A 238 -12.51 14.56 0.57
CA LYS A 238 -13.55 15.15 1.43
C LYS A 238 -12.94 15.95 2.57
N LEU A 239 -11.91 15.42 3.22
CA LEU A 239 -11.20 16.10 4.31
C LEU A 239 -10.48 17.37 3.82
N LYS A 240 -9.79 17.32 2.67
CA LYS A 240 -9.16 18.51 2.07
C LYS A 240 -10.20 19.60 1.75
N LEU A 241 -11.30 19.23 1.11
CA LEU A 241 -12.39 20.16 0.79
C LEU A 241 -12.98 20.80 2.06
N PHE A 242 -13.18 20.00 3.10
CA PHE A 242 -13.62 20.48 4.42
C PHE A 242 -12.67 21.55 4.97
N PHE A 243 -11.36 21.30 4.97
CA PHE A 243 -10.38 22.26 5.49
C PHE A 243 -10.36 23.55 4.67
N ILE A 244 -10.37 23.45 3.34
CA ILE A 244 -10.37 24.64 2.46
C ILE A 244 -11.63 25.48 2.68
N GLY A 245 -12.81 24.85 2.69
CA GLY A 245 -14.07 25.56 2.96
C GLY A 245 -14.10 26.21 4.35
N THR A 246 -13.56 25.52 5.36
CA THR A 246 -13.48 26.04 6.73
C THR A 246 -12.54 27.24 6.82
N ILE A 247 -11.37 27.19 6.18
CA ILE A 247 -10.44 28.31 6.12
C ILE A 247 -11.07 29.50 5.39
N PHE A 248 -11.71 29.27 4.24
CA PHE A 248 -12.36 30.34 3.49
C PHE A 248 -13.50 31.00 4.26
N SER A 249 -14.36 30.23 4.92
CA SER A 249 -15.44 30.76 5.76
C SER A 249 -14.92 31.52 6.98
N LEU A 250 -13.86 31.04 7.64
CA LEU A 250 -13.19 31.76 8.73
C LEU A 250 -12.58 33.09 8.27
N LEU A 251 -11.88 33.11 7.14
CA LEU A 251 -11.34 34.33 6.55
C LEU A 251 -12.44 35.32 6.21
N THR A 252 -13.53 34.83 5.61
CA THR A 252 -14.68 35.69 5.27
C THR A 252 -15.34 36.25 6.53
N LEU A 253 -15.49 35.43 7.58
CA LEU A 253 -16.03 35.88 8.86
C LEU A 253 -15.14 36.95 9.51
N MET A 254 -13.81 36.78 9.47
CA MET A 254 -12.85 37.77 9.96
C MET A 254 -13.02 39.10 9.22
N VAL A 255 -13.07 39.08 7.88
CA VAL A 255 -13.30 40.28 7.05
C VAL A 255 -14.65 40.93 7.39
N VAL A 256 -15.71 40.14 7.52
CA VAL A 256 -17.05 40.62 7.89
C VAL A 256 -17.05 41.31 9.26
N ILE A 257 -16.39 40.73 10.27
CA ILE A 257 -16.28 41.32 11.62
C ILE A 257 -15.51 42.64 11.55
N THR A 258 -14.37 42.68 10.85
CA THR A 258 -13.58 43.91 10.67
C THR A 258 -14.40 44.99 9.96
N CYS A 259 -15.10 44.66 8.88
CA CYS A 259 -15.97 45.60 8.16
C CYS A 259 -17.15 46.08 9.03
N CYS A 260 -17.75 45.21 9.85
CA CYS A 260 -18.80 45.61 10.79
C CYS A 260 -18.30 46.62 11.84
N TYR A 261 -17.02 46.55 12.22
CA TYR A 261 -16.42 47.47 13.19
C TYR A 261 -16.13 48.85 12.58
N TYR A 262 -15.57 48.89 11.35
CA TYR A 262 -15.22 50.16 10.70
C TYR A 262 -16.39 50.85 9.98
N LEU A 263 -17.37 50.09 9.48
CA LEU A 263 -18.47 50.59 8.65
C LEU A 263 -19.83 50.27 9.27
N ILE A 264 -20.15 50.98 10.36
CA ILE A 264 -21.36 50.78 11.16
C ILE A 264 -22.65 50.94 10.34
N GLU A 265 -22.68 51.87 9.40
CA GLU A 265 -23.86 52.12 8.54
C GLU A 265 -24.23 50.90 7.68
N PHE A 266 -23.25 50.09 7.30
CA PHE A 266 -23.44 48.92 6.44
C PHE A 266 -23.45 47.59 7.22
N ARG A 267 -23.49 47.63 8.55
CA ARG A 267 -23.39 46.45 9.42
C ARG A 267 -24.34 45.32 9.04
N VAL A 268 -25.60 45.64 8.72
CA VAL A 268 -26.61 44.63 8.35
C VAL A 268 -26.27 43.91 7.05
N TYR A 269 -25.66 44.60 6.08
CA TYR A 269 -25.21 43.99 4.82
C TYR A 269 -24.06 43.01 5.05
N PHE A 270 -23.07 43.39 5.86
CA PHE A 270 -21.97 42.51 6.20
C PHE A 270 -22.42 41.29 7.01
N MET A 271 -23.36 41.47 7.95
CA MET A 271 -23.99 40.35 8.67
C MET A 271 -24.73 39.40 7.73
N GLY A 272 -25.44 39.93 6.72
CA GLY A 272 -26.10 39.13 5.69
C GLY A 272 -25.11 38.30 4.86
N ILE A 273 -23.99 38.90 4.44
CA ILE A 273 -22.90 38.20 3.75
C ILE A 273 -22.34 37.07 4.62
N GLY A 274 -22.03 37.34 5.89
CA GLY A 274 -21.52 36.34 6.82
C GLY A 274 -22.48 35.18 7.01
N ALA A 275 -23.78 35.47 7.22
CA ALA A 275 -24.81 34.46 7.37
C ALA A 275 -24.99 33.60 6.10
N GLY A 276 -24.96 34.23 4.92
CA GLY A 276 -25.03 33.54 3.63
C GLY A 276 -23.85 32.60 3.40
N VAL A 277 -22.63 33.01 3.77
CA VAL A 277 -21.44 32.15 3.66
C VAL A 277 -21.51 30.96 4.63
N ILE A 278 -21.98 31.17 5.86
CA ILE A 278 -22.18 30.07 6.83
C ILE A 278 -23.24 29.09 6.30
N GLY A 279 -24.35 29.59 5.76
CA GLY A 279 -25.39 28.77 5.13
C GLY A 279 -24.84 27.93 3.99
N ALA A 280 -24.08 28.55 3.07
CA ALA A 280 -23.45 27.87 1.94
C ALA A 280 -22.40 26.84 2.39
N MET A 281 -21.67 27.12 3.48
CA MET A 281 -20.72 26.16 4.07
C MET A 281 -21.46 24.92 4.57
N VAL A 282 -22.54 25.08 5.35
CA VAL A 282 -23.35 23.95 5.84
C VAL A 282 -23.94 23.15 4.67
N SER A 283 -24.43 23.82 3.64
CA SER A 283 -24.93 23.19 2.41
C SER A 283 -23.83 22.36 1.72
N SER A 284 -22.64 22.92 1.58
CA SER A 284 -21.48 22.21 1.02
C SER A 284 -21.08 20.99 1.85
N LEU A 285 -21.17 21.06 3.18
CA LEU A 285 -20.86 19.93 4.05
C LEU A 285 -21.85 18.78 3.87
N GLN A 286 -23.15 19.08 3.78
CA GLN A 286 -24.17 18.06 3.53
C GLN A 286 -23.97 17.38 2.18
N ARG A 287 -23.65 18.17 1.13
CA ARG A 287 -23.44 17.66 -0.22
C ARG A 287 -22.11 16.92 -0.39
N ASN A 288 -21.07 17.28 0.36
CA ASN A 288 -19.79 16.57 0.33
C ASN A 288 -19.89 15.13 0.85
N ASN A 289 -20.92 14.80 1.63
CA ASN A 289 -21.13 13.44 2.12
C ASN A 289 -21.51 12.46 0.99
N SER A 290 -22.15 12.97 -0.07
CA SER A 290 -22.67 12.17 -1.21
C SER A 290 -21.77 12.15 -2.45
N ILE A 291 -20.53 12.62 -2.38
CA ILE A 291 -19.62 12.60 -3.54
C ILE A 291 -19.19 11.15 -3.79
N SER A 292 -19.73 10.52 -4.83
CA SER A 292 -19.17 9.29 -5.41
C SER A 292 -18.09 9.65 -6.42
N LEU A 293 -16.95 8.95 -6.37
CA LEU A 293 -15.81 9.13 -7.29
C LEU A 293 -16.08 8.49 -8.67
N ASP A 294 -17.26 8.69 -9.25
CA ASP A 294 -17.63 7.98 -10.49
C ASP A 294 -17.09 8.62 -11.77
N SER A 295 -16.50 9.81 -11.71
CA SER A 295 -15.79 10.38 -12.85
C SER A 295 -14.93 11.51 -12.37
N TYR A 296 -13.63 11.24 -12.18
CA TYR A 296 -12.52 12.16 -11.91
C TYR A 296 -12.80 13.58 -12.45
N PRO A 297 -13.51 14.47 -11.72
CA PRO A 297 -13.39 15.88 -12.02
C PRO A 297 -11.99 16.19 -11.50
N GLY A 298 -11.13 16.82 -12.31
CA GLY A 298 -9.79 17.19 -11.83
C GLY A 298 -9.90 17.87 -10.45
N GLU A 299 -8.97 17.61 -9.53
CA GLU A 299 -9.07 18.10 -8.13
C GLU A 299 -9.44 19.59 -8.07
N TYR A 300 -8.91 20.38 -9.02
CA TYR A 300 -9.22 21.78 -9.24
C TYR A 300 -10.69 22.08 -9.55
N GLY A 301 -11.37 21.26 -10.33
CA GLY A 301 -12.79 21.41 -10.64
C GLY A 301 -13.65 21.30 -9.38
N LEU A 302 -13.35 20.33 -8.51
CA LEU A 302 -14.05 20.18 -7.22
C LEU A 302 -13.78 21.36 -6.27
N TYR A 303 -12.56 21.90 -6.28
CA TYR A 303 -12.24 23.12 -5.54
C TYR A 303 -13.01 24.33 -6.07
N CYS A 304 -13.03 24.54 -7.38
CA CYS A 304 -13.76 25.63 -8.02
C CYS A 304 -15.27 25.53 -7.76
N GLU A 305 -15.84 24.33 -7.85
CA GLU A 305 -17.26 24.11 -7.55
C GLU A 305 -17.56 24.48 -6.09
N SER A 306 -16.78 23.97 -5.14
CA SER A 306 -16.99 24.26 -3.72
C SER A 306 -16.83 25.75 -3.39
N LEU A 307 -15.84 26.42 -4.00
CA LEU A 307 -15.60 27.84 -3.80
C LEU A 307 -16.70 28.71 -4.40
N SER A 308 -17.16 28.38 -5.62
CA SER A 308 -18.24 29.10 -6.28
C SER A 308 -19.53 29.12 -5.45
N ARG A 309 -19.86 28.02 -4.76
CA ARG A 309 -21.03 27.96 -3.88
C ARG A 309 -20.91 28.90 -2.68
N LEU A 310 -19.73 29.00 -2.07
CA LEU A 310 -19.48 29.94 -0.97
C LEU A 310 -19.62 31.39 -1.44
N ILE A 311 -19.11 31.70 -2.63
CA ILE A 311 -19.25 33.04 -3.25
C ILE A 311 -20.72 33.35 -3.55
N ILE A 312 -21.45 32.41 -4.14
CA ILE A 312 -22.89 32.57 -4.43
C ILE A 312 -23.67 32.80 -3.12
N GLY A 313 -23.36 32.06 -2.06
CA GLY A 313 -23.95 32.26 -0.73
C GLY A 313 -23.72 33.66 -0.17
N ALA A 314 -22.51 34.21 -0.34
CA ALA A 314 -22.20 35.59 0.04
C ALA A 314 -23.06 36.61 -0.73
N VAL A 315 -23.17 36.44 -2.05
CA VAL A 315 -23.95 37.32 -2.93
C VAL A 315 -25.45 37.24 -2.59
N PHE A 316 -25.98 36.05 -2.39
CA PHE A 316 -27.38 35.83 -2.03
C PHE A 316 -27.72 36.38 -0.64
N GLY A 317 -26.83 36.23 0.34
CA GLY A 317 -27.00 36.88 1.64
C GLY A 317 -27.09 38.40 1.51
N CYS A 318 -26.23 39.03 0.70
CA CYS A 318 -26.29 40.46 0.43
C CYS A 318 -27.59 40.87 -0.28
N PHE A 319 -28.01 40.09 -1.28
CA PHE A 319 -29.22 40.32 -2.06
C PHE A 319 -30.50 40.30 -1.20
N ILE A 320 -30.60 39.38 -0.24
CA ILE A 320 -31.73 39.33 0.71
C ILE A 320 -31.82 40.61 1.54
N VAL A 321 -30.67 41.15 2.00
CA VAL A 321 -30.66 42.41 2.75
C VAL A 321 -31.16 43.57 1.87
N PHE A 322 -30.69 43.67 0.63
CA PHE A 322 -31.15 44.69 -0.31
C PHE A 322 -32.65 44.60 -0.55
N GLY A 323 -33.16 43.43 -0.92
CA GLY A 323 -34.57 43.24 -1.23
C GLY A 323 -35.50 43.47 -0.03
N THR A 324 -35.03 43.16 1.18
CA THR A 324 -35.80 43.45 2.40
C THR A 324 -35.81 44.95 2.72
N LYS A 325 -34.68 45.65 2.56
CA LYS A 325 -34.61 47.10 2.81
C LYS A 325 -35.34 47.93 1.74
N SER A 326 -35.39 47.43 0.50
CA SER A 326 -36.17 48.03 -0.60
C SER A 326 -37.64 47.61 -0.61
N GLU A 327 -38.08 46.82 0.38
CA GLU A 327 -39.47 46.31 0.51
C GLU A 327 -39.95 45.48 -0.70
N MET A 328 -39.02 44.95 -1.50
CA MET A 328 -39.33 44.16 -2.69
C MET A 328 -39.79 42.74 -2.32
N PHE A 329 -39.23 42.19 -1.24
CA PHE A 329 -39.64 40.91 -0.64
C PHE A 329 -39.33 40.94 0.87
N LEU A 330 -40.05 40.13 1.67
CA LEU A 330 -39.90 40.07 3.14
C LEU A 330 -40.14 41.40 3.90
N ALA A 331 -40.92 42.33 3.31
CA ALA A 331 -41.23 43.64 3.90
C ALA A 331 -41.70 43.61 5.39
N PRO A 332 -42.51 42.63 5.86
CA PRO A 332 -42.90 42.55 7.27
C PRO A 332 -41.73 42.40 8.26
N PHE A 333 -40.56 41.96 7.78
CA PHE A 333 -39.39 41.66 8.61
C PHE A 333 -38.29 42.74 8.53
N LYS A 334 -38.54 43.88 7.88
CA LYS A 334 -37.54 44.95 7.65
C LYS A 334 -36.87 45.50 8.92
N GLU A 335 -37.62 45.55 10.02
CA GLU A 335 -37.15 46.03 11.33
C GLU A 335 -36.53 44.89 12.19
N ASN A 336 -36.80 43.63 11.85
CA ASN A 336 -36.28 42.50 12.60
C ASN A 336 -34.97 41.98 11.98
N ILE A 337 -33.85 42.55 12.46
CA ILE A 337 -32.50 42.18 12.02
C ILE A 337 -32.23 40.67 12.16
N GLN A 338 -32.75 40.04 13.22
CA GLN A 338 -32.55 38.59 13.44
C GLN A 338 -33.24 37.76 12.36
N ALA A 339 -34.47 38.14 11.99
CA ALA A 339 -35.20 37.48 10.91
C ALA A 339 -34.47 37.62 9.57
N ILE A 340 -33.94 38.81 9.26
CA ILE A 340 -33.15 39.05 8.04
C ILE A 340 -31.93 38.14 7.99
N ILE A 341 -31.19 38.01 9.11
CA ILE A 341 -30.03 37.13 9.21
C ILE A 341 -30.41 35.67 8.97
N CYS A 342 -31.54 35.20 9.52
CA CYS A 342 -32.04 33.84 9.26
C CYS A 342 -32.34 33.62 7.77
N PHE A 343 -32.99 34.57 7.10
CA PHE A 343 -33.25 34.47 5.66
C PHE A 343 -31.96 34.53 4.84
N CYS A 344 -30.96 35.30 5.26
CA CYS A 344 -29.64 35.31 4.62
C CYS A 344 -28.96 33.94 4.76
N PHE A 345 -29.02 33.31 5.94
CA PHE A 345 -28.53 31.95 6.13
C PHE A 345 -29.25 30.94 5.23
N ILE A 346 -30.59 30.98 5.18
CA ILE A 346 -31.39 30.10 4.31
C ILE A 346 -31.03 30.29 2.84
N SER A 347 -30.80 31.54 2.41
CA SER A 347 -30.42 31.87 1.03
C SER A 347 -29.07 31.27 0.62
N GLY A 348 -28.11 31.21 1.55
CA GLY A 348 -26.85 30.52 1.33
C GLY A 348 -26.98 29.01 1.40
N PHE A 349 -27.85 28.51 2.27
CA PHE A 349 -28.07 27.07 2.45
C PHE A 349 -28.78 26.43 1.25
N VAL A 350 -29.79 27.12 0.70
CA VAL A 350 -30.60 26.65 -0.44
C VAL A 350 -30.34 27.55 -1.65
N GLU A 351 -29.51 27.08 -2.59
CA GLU A 351 -29.16 27.82 -3.81
C GLU A 351 -30.38 28.29 -4.63
N ARG A 352 -31.49 27.53 -4.60
CA ARG A 352 -32.72 27.86 -5.34
C ARG A 352 -33.63 28.87 -4.65
N PHE A 353 -33.40 29.17 -3.37
CA PHE A 353 -34.29 30.02 -2.59
C PHE A 353 -34.41 31.44 -3.15
N VAL A 354 -33.28 32.07 -3.50
CA VAL A 354 -33.27 33.42 -4.07
C VAL A 354 -33.93 33.46 -5.46
N PRO A 355 -33.59 32.57 -6.42
CA PRO A 355 -34.32 32.47 -7.68
C PRO A 355 -35.83 32.27 -7.52
N GLU A 356 -36.26 31.43 -6.59
CA GLU A 356 -37.69 31.18 -6.32
C GLU A 356 -38.39 32.42 -5.74
N LEU A 357 -37.73 33.17 -4.85
CA LEU A 357 -38.24 34.46 -4.37
C LEU A 357 -38.42 35.47 -5.51
N ILE A 358 -37.44 35.60 -6.40
CA ILE A 358 -37.52 36.51 -7.55
C ILE A 358 -38.71 36.13 -8.44
N ASN A 359 -38.84 34.85 -8.78
CA ASN A 359 -39.96 34.36 -9.58
C ASN A 359 -41.32 34.60 -8.91
N GLY A 360 -41.39 34.46 -7.59
CA GLY A 360 -42.60 34.74 -6.82
C GLY A 360 -43.02 36.22 -6.87
N VAL A 361 -42.06 37.14 -6.87
CA VAL A 361 -42.33 38.58 -6.99
C VAL A 361 -42.77 38.95 -8.40
N VAL A 362 -42.11 38.41 -9.43
CA VAL A 362 -42.48 38.65 -10.83
C VAL A 362 -43.93 38.20 -11.10
N LYS A 363 -44.30 36.99 -10.67
CA LYS A 363 -45.66 36.45 -10.85
C LYS A 363 -46.76 37.18 -10.09
N LYS A 364 -46.42 37.96 -9.06
CA LYS A 364 -47.39 38.74 -8.29
C LYS A 364 -47.66 40.12 -8.92
N ASN A 365 -46.76 40.57 -9.78
CA ASN A 365 -46.83 41.85 -10.49
C ASN A 365 -47.36 41.71 -11.93
N GLU A 366 -47.54 40.48 -12.42
CA GLU A 366 -48.44 40.11 -13.53
C GLU A 366 -49.84 39.86 -12.99
#